data_AF-A0A242AA64-F1
#
_entry.id   AF-A0A242AA64-F1
#
_cell.length_a   1.000
_cell.length_b   1.000
_cell.length_c   1.000
_cell.angle_alpha   90.00
_cell.angle_beta   90.00
_cell.angle_gamma   90.00
#
_symmetry.space_group_name_H-M   'P 1'
#
loop_
_entity.id
_entity.type
_entity.pdbx_description
1 polymer ?
#
loop_
_entity_poly.entity_id
_entity_poly.type
_entity_poly.pdbx_seq_one_letter_code
_entity_poly.pdbx_strand_id
1 'polypeptide(L)'
;MKLHEIKKAHGFNQKTFYGWLRETGMIVKEASGYVIGPNALEGMFTLHTKSANQDGELLTRTQVAVEDDNVFRLVEKYEQTDLPKRYASKPKTSNHGSADISQTEKDMAEALLRISILENQVLILTKQLEMVMTV
;
A
#
# COMPACT_ATOMS: atom_id res chain seq x y z
N MET A 1 -2.22 -10.49 -1.36
CA MET A 1 -1.40 -9.40 -1.93
C MET A 1 -0.19 -9.04 -1.06
N LYS A 2 1.01 -8.86 -1.63
CA LYS A 2 2.22 -8.43 -0.89
C LYS A 2 2.15 -6.95 -0.51
N LEU A 3 2.76 -6.54 0.61
CA LEU A 3 2.76 -5.13 1.04
C LEU A 3 3.28 -4.15 -0.04
N HIS A 4 4.26 -4.57 -0.84
CA HIS A 4 4.81 -3.73 -1.89
C HIS A 4 3.81 -3.48 -3.04
N GLU A 5 2.93 -4.46 -3.29
CA GLU A 5 1.85 -4.36 -4.27
C GLU A 5 0.75 -3.45 -3.73
N ILE A 6 0.35 -3.61 -2.47
CA ILE A 6 -0.64 -2.73 -1.81
C ILE A 6 -0.16 -1.28 -1.85
N LYS A 7 1.09 -1.04 -1.46
CA LYS A 7 1.73 0.28 -1.54
C LYS A 7 1.64 0.87 -2.95
N LYS A 8 1.88 0.05 -3.98
CA LYS A 8 1.87 0.48 -5.38
C LYS A 8 0.46 0.77 -5.87
N ALA A 9 -0.49 -0.11 -5.58
CA ALA A 9 -1.89 0.00 -5.97
C ALA A 9 -2.55 1.25 -5.40
N HIS A 10 -2.22 1.62 -4.15
CA HIS A 10 -2.82 2.76 -3.45
C HIS A 10 -1.94 4.03 -3.44
N GLY A 11 -0.82 4.03 -4.16
CA GLY A 11 0.04 5.22 -4.29
C GLY A 11 0.71 5.68 -2.99
N PHE A 12 0.88 4.79 -2.00
CA PHE A 12 1.45 5.15 -0.71
C PHE A 12 2.95 5.45 -0.81
N ASN A 13 3.41 6.42 -0.02
CA ASN A 13 4.83 6.71 0.09
C ASN A 13 5.53 5.53 0.79
N GLN A 14 6.59 4.99 0.18
CA GLN A 14 7.28 3.83 0.73
C GLN A 14 7.84 4.06 2.14
N LYS A 15 8.51 5.20 2.38
CA LYS A 15 9.11 5.49 3.69
C LYS A 15 8.03 5.65 4.74
N THR A 16 6.97 6.39 4.43
CA THR A 16 5.86 6.64 5.36
C THR A 16 5.07 5.37 5.64
N PHE A 17 4.70 4.60 4.61
CA PHE A 17 3.89 3.39 4.76
C PHE A 17 4.62 2.30 5.55
N TYR A 18 5.87 1.99 5.19
CA TYR A 18 6.66 1.02 5.95
C TYR A 18 7.16 1.57 7.30
N GLY A 19 7.24 2.89 7.46
CA GLY A 19 7.47 3.55 8.74
C GLY A 19 6.31 3.28 9.68
N TRP A 20 5.11 3.66 9.25
CA TRP A 20 3.86 3.44 9.97
C TRP A 20 3.66 1.98 10.36
N LEU A 21 3.78 1.03 9.42
CA LEU A 21 3.62 -0.41 9.70
C LEU A 21 4.57 -0.91 10.81
N ARG A 22 5.77 -0.34 10.91
CA ARG A 22 6.74 -0.68 11.95
C ARG A 22 6.41 0.00 13.27
N GLU A 23 6.06 1.29 13.22
CA GLU A 23 5.71 2.09 14.40
C GLU A 23 4.45 1.54 15.09
N THR A 24 3.47 1.05 14.33
CA THR A 24 2.29 0.38 14.87
C THR A 24 2.54 -1.08 15.26
N GLY A 25 3.74 -1.63 15.02
CA GLY A 25 4.09 -3.01 15.34
C GLY A 25 3.40 -4.06 14.47
N MET A 26 2.90 -3.70 13.28
CA MET A 26 2.28 -4.65 12.35
C MET A 26 3.31 -5.48 11.59
N ILE A 27 4.51 -4.92 11.39
CA ILE A 27 5.65 -5.65 10.80
C ILE A 27 6.92 -5.41 11.61
N VAL A 28 7.83 -6.38 11.56
CA VAL A 28 9.17 -6.30 12.16
C VAL A 28 10.22 -6.51 11.07
N LYS A 29 11.31 -5.75 11.15
CA LYS A 29 12.46 -5.89 10.25
C LYS A 29 13.39 -6.98 10.80
N GLU A 30 13.64 -8.01 10.01
CA GLU A 30 14.61 -9.06 10.31
C GLU A 30 15.78 -9.05 9.31
N ALA A 31 16.82 -9.84 9.60
CA ALA A 31 17.95 -10.04 8.71
C ALA A 31 17.52 -10.54 7.31
N SER A 32 16.52 -11.41 7.26
CA SER A 32 16.00 -12.02 6.02
C SER A 32 15.03 -11.12 5.24
N GLY A 33 14.51 -10.05 5.84
CA GLY A 33 13.41 -9.29 5.23
C GLY A 33 12.47 -8.64 6.24
N TYR A 34 11.17 -8.75 5.98
CA TYR A 34 10.11 -8.31 6.89
C TYR A 34 9.24 -9.49 7.28
N VAL A 35 8.83 -9.52 8.54
CA VAL A 35 7.91 -10.50 9.11
C VAL A 35 6.73 -9.80 9.77
N ILE A 36 5.63 -10.52 9.99
CA ILE A 36 4.51 -10.00 10.78
C ILE A 36 4.95 -9.67 12.21
N GLY A 37 4.45 -8.54 12.72
CA GLY A 37 4.70 -8.10 14.08
C GLY A 37 3.60 -8.52 15.06
N PRO A 38 3.76 -8.21 16.35
CA PRO A 38 2.81 -8.60 17.40
C PRO A 38 1.42 -7.97 17.21
N ASN A 39 1.32 -6.84 16.50
CA ASN A 39 0.08 -6.14 16.21
C ASN A 39 -0.37 -6.34 14.76
N ALA A 40 0.06 -7.43 14.12
CA ALA A 40 -0.36 -7.74 12.76
C ALA A 40 -1.89 -7.86 12.69
N LEU A 41 -2.48 -7.33 11.62
CA LEU A 41 -3.91 -7.46 11.38
C LEU A 41 -4.24 -8.91 11.00
N GLU A 42 -5.50 -9.26 11.22
CA GLU A 42 -6.07 -10.51 10.69
C GLU A 42 -5.83 -10.60 9.17
N GLY A 43 -5.45 -11.79 8.70
CA GLY A 43 -5.10 -12.05 7.31
C GLY A 43 -3.70 -11.57 6.90
N MET A 44 -2.87 -11.01 7.79
CA MET A 44 -1.45 -10.76 7.51
C MET A 44 -0.61 -12.03 7.73
N PHE A 45 0.33 -12.30 6.83
CA PHE A 45 1.23 -13.45 6.93
C PHE A 45 2.61 -13.19 6.32
N THR A 46 3.60 -13.97 6.79
CA THR A 46 4.98 -13.93 6.28
C THR A 46 5.16 -14.97 5.16
N LEU A 47 5.63 -14.51 4.01
CA LEU A 47 6.08 -15.33 2.89
C LEU A 47 7.58 -15.60 3.02
N HIS A 48 7.96 -16.87 2.93
CA HIS A 48 9.35 -17.30 2.91
C HIS A 48 9.73 -17.75 1.51
N THR A 49 10.72 -17.10 0.90
CA THR A 49 11.26 -17.49 -0.41
C THR A 49 12.69 -17.94 -0.24
N LYS A 50 13.03 -19.11 -0.79
CA LYS A 50 14.41 -19.61 -0.85
C LYS A 50 14.97 -19.37 -2.24
N SER A 51 16.19 -18.88 -2.32
CA SER A 51 16.92 -18.70 -3.58
C SER A 51 18.39 -19.02 -3.38
N ALA A 52 19.00 -19.73 -4.33
CA ALA A 52 20.45 -19.91 -4.34
C ALA A 52 21.14 -18.63 -4.83
N ASN A 53 22.25 -18.24 -4.20
CA ASN A 53 23.14 -17.21 -4.74
C ASN A 53 24.10 -17.82 -5.79
N GLN A 54 25.01 -16.99 -6.33
CA GLN A 54 25.98 -17.42 -7.33
C GLN A 54 26.98 -18.47 -6.81
N ASP A 55 27.14 -18.54 -5.48
CA ASP A 55 28.04 -19.47 -4.78
C ASP A 55 27.33 -20.78 -4.37
N GLY A 56 26.05 -20.94 -4.73
CA GLY A 56 25.25 -22.13 -4.40
C GLY A 56 24.67 -22.14 -2.98
N GLU A 57 24.87 -21.08 -2.20
CA GLU A 57 24.30 -20.96 -0.86
C GLU A 57 22.82 -20.60 -0.91
N LEU A 58 22.02 -21.27 -0.07
CA LEU A 58 20.59 -21.02 0.04
C LEU A 58 20.30 -19.80 0.92
N LEU A 59 19.87 -18.71 0.30
CA LEU A 59 19.38 -17.52 0.99
C LEU A 59 17.87 -17.62 1.22
N THR A 60 17.44 -17.34 2.44
CA THR A 60 16.01 -17.20 2.77
C THR A 60 15.65 -15.72 2.84
N ARG A 61 14.64 -15.31 2.07
CA ARG A 61 14.07 -13.97 2.08
C ARG A 61 12.64 -13.99 2.60
N THR A 62 12.33 -13.02 3.46
CA THR A 62 10.98 -12.86 4.03
C THR A 62 10.28 -11.61 3.50
N GLN A 63 9.00 -11.75 3.20
CA GLN A 63 8.13 -10.65 2.81
C GLN A 63 6.80 -10.78 3.53
N VAL A 64 6.15 -9.66 3.84
CA VAL A 64 4.79 -9.69 4.41
C VAL A 64 3.76 -9.52 3.30
N ALA A 65 2.69 -10.31 3.39
CA ALA A 65 1.51 -10.23 2.56
C ALA A 65 0.26 -10.17 3.43
N VAL A 66 -0.83 -9.74 2.81
CA VAL A 66 -2.17 -9.68 3.38
C VAL A 66 -3.09 -10.47 2.47
N GLU A 67 -3.98 -11.27 3.02
CA GLU A 67 -5.08 -11.88 2.28
C GLU A 67 -5.88 -10.80 1.56
N ASP A 68 -6.32 -11.09 0.33
CA ASP A 68 -6.93 -10.09 -0.54
C ASP A 68 -8.21 -9.50 0.09
N ASP A 69 -9.00 -10.35 0.75
CA ASP A 69 -10.20 -9.95 1.50
C ASP A 69 -9.90 -9.05 2.70
N ASN A 70 -8.66 -9.00 3.18
CA ASN A 70 -8.24 -8.19 4.33
C ASN A 70 -7.44 -6.94 3.94
N VAL A 71 -7.10 -6.75 2.66
CA VAL A 71 -6.36 -5.58 2.17
C VAL A 71 -7.10 -4.28 2.47
N PHE A 72 -8.42 -4.25 2.31
CA PHE A 72 -9.22 -3.04 2.52
C PHE A 72 -9.10 -2.50 3.96
N ARG A 73 -9.02 -3.39 4.96
CA ARG A 73 -8.88 -3.02 6.38
C ARG A 73 -7.53 -2.36 6.66
N LEU A 74 -6.47 -2.86 6.03
CA LEU A 74 -5.14 -2.28 6.16
C LEU A 74 -5.08 -0.89 5.53
N VAL A 75 -5.67 -0.76 4.34
CA VAL A 75 -5.76 0.51 3.61
C VAL A 75 -6.55 1.52 4.42
N GLU A 76 -7.75 1.18 4.89
CA GLU A 76 -8.58 2.06 5.72
C GLU A 76 -7.84 2.57 6.96
N LYS A 77 -7.16 1.68 7.70
CA LYS A 77 -6.36 2.06 8.87
C LYS A 77 -5.23 3.02 8.53
N TYR A 78 -4.56 2.82 7.39
CA TYR A 78 -3.52 3.75 6.95
C TYR A 78 -4.10 5.09 6.51
N GLU A 79 -5.26 5.07 5.85
CA GLU A 79 -5.94 6.25 5.36
C GLU A 79 -6.50 7.14 6.47
N GLN A 80 -6.84 6.56 7.62
CA GLN A 80 -7.22 7.25 8.84
C GLN A 80 -6.03 7.93 9.54
N THR A 81 -4.80 7.56 9.18
CA THR A 81 -3.63 8.28 9.69
C THR A 81 -3.45 9.56 8.86
N ASP A 82 -3.39 10.71 9.50
CA ASP A 82 -3.04 12.01 8.88
C ASP A 82 -1.61 12.05 8.30
N LEU A 83 -0.98 10.87 8.15
CA LEU A 83 0.33 10.72 7.56
C LEU A 83 0.27 11.11 6.08
N PRO A 84 1.33 11.74 5.55
CA PRO A 84 1.34 12.23 4.18
C PRO A 84 0.97 11.12 3.19
N LYS A 85 -0.24 11.17 2.65
CA LYS A 85 -0.58 10.46 1.43
C LYS A 85 0.13 11.19 0.30
N ARG A 86 1.10 10.49 -0.29
CA ARG A 86 1.85 10.82 -1.51
C ARG A 86 3.27 11.32 -1.29
N TYR A 87 4.11 10.87 -2.21
CA TYR A 87 5.44 11.35 -2.57
C TYR A 87 5.79 12.69 -1.93
N ALA A 88 6.76 12.69 -1.01
CA ALA A 88 7.59 13.86 -0.84
C ALA A 88 8.25 14.14 -2.20
N SER A 89 7.96 15.31 -2.78
CA SER A 89 8.60 15.78 -4.00
C SER A 89 10.11 15.56 -3.94
N LYS A 90 10.67 15.06 -5.04
CA LYS A 90 12.11 14.96 -5.27
C LYS A 90 12.77 16.36 -5.23
N PRO A 91 14.11 16.43 -5.04
CA PRO A 91 14.81 17.63 -4.65
C PRO A 91 14.74 18.73 -5.71
N LYS A 92 14.76 19.99 -5.25
CA LYS A 92 14.87 21.20 -6.07
C LYS A 92 15.95 21.03 -7.14
N THR A 93 15.56 21.02 -8.42
CA THR A 93 16.42 21.46 -9.51
C THR A 93 15.59 22.34 -10.43
N SER A 94 16.04 23.59 -10.52
CA SER A 94 15.55 24.64 -11.41
C SER A 94 15.70 24.24 -12.88
N ASN A 95 14.63 24.38 -13.68
CA ASN A 95 14.61 25.25 -14.86
C ASN A 95 13.26 25.20 -15.60
N HIS A 96 12.85 26.38 -16.05
CA HIS A 96 11.61 26.70 -16.73
C HIS A 96 11.46 26.03 -18.11
N GLY A 97 10.20 25.75 -18.46
CA GLY A 97 9.70 25.69 -19.83
C GLY A 97 9.17 24.32 -20.24
N SER A 98 7.89 24.25 -20.61
CA SER A 98 7.14 23.12 -21.25
C SER A 98 6.32 22.12 -20.38
N ALA A 99 6.12 22.35 -19.08
CA ALA A 99 5.48 21.35 -18.20
C ALA A 99 3.93 21.33 -18.14
N ASP A 100 3.22 22.29 -18.74
CA ASP A 100 1.80 22.53 -18.40
C ASP A 100 0.81 21.49 -18.97
N ILE A 101 1.07 20.97 -20.18
CA ILE A 101 0.22 19.96 -20.83
C ILE A 101 0.44 18.56 -20.21
N SER A 102 1.69 18.21 -19.87
CA SER A 102 1.98 16.91 -19.24
C SER A 102 1.47 16.82 -17.80
N GLN A 103 1.37 17.96 -17.10
CA GLN A 103 0.84 17.98 -15.74
C GLN A 103 -0.68 17.83 -15.73
N THR A 104 -1.39 18.52 -16.62
CA THR A 104 -2.85 18.39 -16.76
C THR A 104 -3.27 16.99 -17.18
N GLU A 105 -2.53 16.31 -18.06
CA GLU A 105 -2.79 14.89 -18.39
C GLU A 105 -2.59 13.96 -17.19
N LYS A 106 -1.59 14.21 -16.35
CA LYS A 106 -1.36 13.45 -15.12
C LYS A 106 -2.46 13.71 -14.11
N ASP A 107 -2.86 14.96 -13.94
CA ASP A 107 -3.93 15.37 -13.02
C ASP A 107 -5.27 14.77 -13.47
N MET A 108 -5.52 14.68 -14.77
CA MET A 108 -6.72 14.05 -15.34
C MET A 108 -6.70 12.53 -15.17
N ALA A 109 -5.58 11.86 -15.45
CA ALA A 109 -5.43 10.42 -15.19
C ALA A 109 -5.61 10.09 -13.70
N GLU A 110 -5.13 10.96 -12.82
CA GLU A 110 -5.29 10.85 -11.39
C GLU A 110 -6.75 11.07 -10.94
N ALA A 111 -7.44 12.06 -11.52
CA ALA A 111 -8.85 12.32 -11.26
C ALA A 111 -9.73 11.14 -11.69
N LEU A 112 -9.46 10.54 -12.86
CA LEU A 112 -10.16 9.34 -13.34
C LEU A 112 -9.96 8.14 -12.42
N LEU A 113 -8.73 7.92 -11.94
CA LEU A 113 -8.44 6.87 -10.97
C LEU A 113 -9.18 7.12 -9.65
N ARG A 114 -9.29 8.37 -9.21
CA ARG A 114 -10.03 8.74 -8.00
C ARG A 114 -11.53 8.55 -8.15
N ILE A 115 -12.10 8.84 -9.32
CA ILE A 115 -13.51 8.58 -9.63
C ILE A 115 -13.80 7.08 -9.52
N SER A 116 -12.96 6.24 -10.13
CA SER A 116 -13.13 4.78 -10.07
C SER A 116 -13.10 4.22 -8.64
N ILE A 117 -12.24 4.77 -7.78
CA ILE A 117 -12.19 4.38 -6.35
C ILE A 117 -13.48 4.78 -5.63
N LEU A 118 -13.95 6.01 -5.85
CA LEU A 118 -15.18 6.51 -5.24
C LEU A 118 -16.41 5.73 -5.69
N GLU A 119 -16.48 5.36 -6.97
CA GLU A 119 -17.56 4.50 -7.51
C GLU A 119 -17.59 3.14 -6.82
N ASN A 120 -16.43 2.50 -6.65
CA ASN A 120 -16.33 1.25 -5.92
C ASN A 120 -16.73 1.40 -4.44
N GLN A 121 -16.34 2.49 -3.78
CA GLN A 121 -16.72 2.75 -2.39
C GLN A 121 -18.24 2.95 -2.25
N VAL A 122 -18.86 3.71 -3.15
CA VAL A 122 -20.32 3.88 -3.17
C VAL A 122 -21.01 2.53 -3.38
N LEU A 123 -20.53 1.71 -4.32
CA LEU A 123 -21.09 0.37 -4.56
C LEU A 123 -21.03 -0.52 -3.32
N ILE A 124 -19.90 -0.52 -2.61
CA ILE A 124 -19.74 -1.29 -1.37
C ILE A 124 -20.72 -0.79 -0.30
N LEU A 125 -20.84 0.52 -0.11
CA LEU A 125 -21.77 1.11 0.85
C LEU A 125 -23.23 0.79 0.51
N THR A 126 -23.60 0.83 -0.78
CA THR A 126 -24.94 0.46 -1.24
C THR A 126 -25.25 -1.00 -0.90
N LYS A 127 -24.33 -1.93 -1.16
CA LYS A 127 -24.51 -3.34 -0.81
C LYS A 127 -24.61 -3.56 0.70
N GLN A 128 -23.84 -2.81 1.49
CA GLN A 128 -23.92 -2.88 2.95
C GLN A 128 -25.27 -2.39 3.47
N LEU A 129 -25.80 -1.30 2.91
CA LEU A 129 -27.13 -0.80 3.25
C LEU A 129 -28.24 -1.78 2.87
N GLU A 130 -28.16 -2.40 1.69
CA GLU A 130 -29.12 -3.44 1.28
C GLU A 130 -29.15 -4.59 2.29
N MET A 131 -27.98 -5.10 2.71
CA MET A 131 -27.90 -6.16 3.71
C MET A 131 -28.51 -5.76 5.05
N VAL A 132 -28.35 -4.51 5.48
CA VAL A 132 -28.91 -3.99 6.74
C VAL A 132 -30.42 -3.75 6.65
N MET A 133 -30.94 -3.41 5.47
CA MET A 133 -32.38 -3.17 5.25
C MET A 133 -33.19 -4.44 5.01
N THR A 134 -32.55 -5.58 4.71
CA THR A 134 -33.20 -6.89 4.52
C THR A 134 -33.30 -7.74 5.80
N VAL A 135 -32.88 -7.21 6.96
CA VAL A 135 -33.02 -7.81 8.30
C VAL A 135 -34.14 -7.09 9.05
#